data_AF-A0A2V5J8V5-F1
#
_entry.id   AF-A0A2V5J8V5-F1
#
_cell.length_a   1.000
_cell.length_b   1.000
_cell.length_c   1.000
_cell.angle_alpha   90.00
_cell.angle_beta   90.00
_cell.angle_gamma   90.00
#
_symmetry.space_group_name_H-M   'P 1'
#
loop_
_entity.id
_entity.type
_entity.pdbx_description
1 polymer ?
#
loop_
_entity_poly.entity_id
_entity_poly.type
_entity_poly.pdbx_seq_one_letter_code
_entity_poly.pdbx_strand_id
1 'polypeptide(L)'
;MKRLWLVVLFSIFALASQGAAPPTSGEYIILVGGPSMYQWEKYKAVPHDHWWANFVRAARLRTEQLRTELGPDAKITWLVYRQGYEDRAKQEHQDLISLIGTVRDKLNLNLIWFGPGQEVMDYLNKGQPRDQVKVSGFEFFGHSNRACFMFDYSNNIDSACKSWLHDSELTKINRRIFARHAYIKSWGCHTGEEMSKKWYAATGTRMIGAIGKTQFMMEELPILVSEGGKWVN
;
A
#
# COMPACT_ATOMS: atom_id res chain seq x y z
N MET A 1 -38.08 31.09 -39.39
CA MET A 1 -37.43 31.26 -38.07
C MET A 1 -37.16 29.87 -37.48
N LYS A 2 -36.07 29.22 -37.94
CA LYS A 2 -35.70 27.82 -37.67
C LYS A 2 -34.39 27.74 -36.87
N ARG A 3 -34.24 28.57 -35.85
CA ARG A 3 -33.00 28.69 -35.05
C ARG A 3 -33.26 28.91 -33.56
N LEU A 4 -34.27 28.25 -32.99
CA LEU A 4 -34.55 28.37 -31.56
C LEU A 4 -34.91 27.04 -30.85
N TRP A 5 -34.54 25.90 -31.45
CA TRP A 5 -34.85 24.57 -30.91
C TRP A 5 -33.64 23.66 -30.75
N LEU A 6 -32.43 24.24 -30.65
CA LEU A 6 -31.17 23.48 -30.56
C LEU A 6 -30.40 23.70 -29.25
N VAL A 7 -30.96 24.43 -28.29
CA VAL A 7 -30.31 24.69 -26.99
C VAL A 7 -30.86 23.81 -25.86
N VAL A 8 -31.99 23.12 -26.06
CA VAL A 8 -32.61 22.28 -25.00
C VAL A 8 -32.18 20.80 -25.09
N LEU A 9 -31.54 20.37 -26.19
CA LEU A 9 -31.11 18.96 -26.38
C LEU A 9 -29.67 18.66 -25.93
N PHE A 10 -28.92 19.66 -25.46
CA PHE A 10 -27.56 19.46 -24.92
C PHE A 10 -27.47 19.42 -23.39
N SER A 11 -28.61 19.42 -22.69
CA SER A 11 -28.66 19.45 -21.22
C SER A 11 -28.98 18.09 -20.56
N ILE A 12 -29.03 16.99 -21.31
CA ILE A 12 -29.48 15.67 -20.79
C ILE A 12 -28.36 14.60 -20.77
N PHE A 13 -27.14 14.89 -21.24
CA PHE A 13 -26.03 13.93 -21.21
C PHE A 13 -24.88 14.26 -20.23
N ALA A 14 -25.18 14.97 -19.14
CA ALA A 14 -24.23 15.20 -18.04
C ALA A 14 -24.53 14.34 -16.79
N LEU A 15 -25.12 13.16 -16.98
CA LEU A 15 -25.49 12.22 -15.91
C LEU A 15 -24.93 10.82 -16.22
N ALA A 16 -23.60 10.65 -16.27
CA ALA A 16 -22.96 9.34 -16.17
C ALA A 16 -21.44 9.43 -15.91
N SER A 17 -21.03 10.16 -14.86
CA SER A 17 -19.82 9.78 -14.11
C SER A 17 -19.99 10.18 -12.66
N GLN A 18 -21.09 9.73 -12.05
CA GLN A 18 -21.05 9.54 -10.61
C GLN A 18 -20.04 8.41 -10.39
N GLY A 19 -18.81 8.80 -10.04
CA GLY A 19 -17.90 7.88 -9.40
C GLY A 19 -18.68 7.19 -8.30
N ALA A 20 -18.59 5.87 -8.24
CA ALA A 20 -19.27 5.07 -7.24
C ALA A 20 -19.15 5.78 -5.89
N ALA A 21 -20.30 6.08 -5.25
CA ALA A 21 -20.29 6.61 -3.90
C ALA A 21 -19.34 5.74 -3.05
N PRO A 22 -18.35 6.31 -2.35
CA PRO A 22 -17.40 5.52 -1.59
C PRO A 22 -18.20 4.62 -0.66
N PRO A 23 -17.91 3.30 -0.60
CA PRO A 23 -18.66 2.41 0.25
C PRO A 23 -18.53 2.93 1.68
N THR A 24 -19.65 3.38 2.25
CA THR A 24 -19.73 4.05 3.55
C THR A 24 -19.44 3.14 4.75
N SER A 25 -18.88 1.94 4.56
CA SER A 25 -18.54 1.03 5.65
C SER A 25 -17.31 0.14 5.40
N GLY A 26 -16.32 0.66 4.65
CA GLY A 26 -15.06 -0.04 4.40
C GLY A 26 -13.90 0.41 5.28
N GLU A 27 -12.95 -0.48 5.52
CA GLU A 27 -11.62 -0.16 6.03
C GLU A 27 -10.64 -0.04 4.85
N TYR A 28 -9.85 1.03 4.84
CA TYR A 28 -8.70 1.18 3.97
C TYR A 28 -7.45 0.76 4.72
N ILE A 29 -6.67 -0.16 4.14
CA ILE A 29 -5.46 -0.70 4.77
C ILE A 29 -4.24 -0.24 4.00
N ILE A 30 -3.26 0.33 4.70
CA ILE A 30 -1.94 0.62 4.18
C ILE A 30 -0.95 -0.31 4.88
N LEU A 31 -0.30 -1.18 4.11
CA LEU A 31 0.73 -2.10 4.57
C LEU A 31 2.11 -1.50 4.29
N VAL A 32 2.94 -1.41 5.33
CA VAL A 32 4.25 -0.74 5.30
C VAL A 32 5.33 -1.72 5.73
N GLY A 33 6.29 -1.98 4.85
CA GLY A 33 7.50 -2.76 5.15
C GLY A 33 8.51 -1.95 5.99
N GLY A 34 9.55 -2.62 6.48
CA GLY A 34 10.66 -1.99 7.20
C GLY A 34 11.80 -1.56 6.26
N PRO A 35 12.60 -0.56 6.66
CA PRO A 35 13.75 -0.11 5.91
C PRO A 35 14.89 -1.14 5.98
N SER A 36 15.72 -1.16 4.93
CA SER A 36 17.00 -1.86 4.93
C SER A 36 17.98 -1.22 5.93
N MET A 37 18.97 -1.99 6.40
CA MET A 37 19.97 -1.51 7.37
C MET A 37 21.22 -0.99 6.66
N TYR A 38 21.76 0.13 7.16
CA TYR A 38 22.95 0.76 6.56
C TYR A 38 24.16 -0.18 6.50
N GLN A 39 24.27 -1.12 7.44
CA GLN A 39 25.38 -2.05 7.53
C GLN A 39 25.49 -2.98 6.31
N TRP A 40 24.37 -3.24 5.63
CA TRP A 40 24.31 -4.03 4.40
C TRP A 40 24.38 -3.12 3.17
N GLU A 41 23.57 -2.06 3.16
CA GLU A 41 23.41 -1.19 1.99
C GLU A 41 24.68 -0.44 1.60
N LYS A 42 25.57 -0.13 2.57
CA LYS A 42 26.84 0.58 2.31
C LYS A 42 27.80 -0.15 1.35
N TYR A 43 27.59 -1.44 1.10
CA TYR A 43 28.42 -2.23 0.19
C TYR A 43 27.80 -2.39 -1.21
N LYS A 44 26.59 -1.87 -1.44
CA LYS A 44 25.87 -2.05 -2.70
C LYS A 44 26.17 -0.91 -3.67
N ALA A 45 26.23 -1.25 -4.96
CA ALA A 45 26.37 -0.27 -6.03
C ALA A 45 25.19 0.70 -6.10
N VAL A 46 23.98 0.21 -5.76
CA VAL A 46 22.77 1.02 -5.64
C VAL A 46 22.16 0.70 -4.27
N PRO A 47 22.48 1.51 -3.23
CA PRO A 47 21.94 1.31 -1.89
C PRO A 47 20.45 1.66 -1.85
N HIS A 48 19.71 0.94 -1.03
CA HIS A 48 18.33 1.23 -0.67
C HIS A 48 18.29 2.04 0.63
N ASP A 49 17.16 2.72 0.85
CA ASP A 49 16.81 3.30 2.15
C ASP A 49 17.89 4.13 2.83
N HIS A 50 18.49 5.05 2.08
CA HIS A 50 19.33 6.11 2.65
C HIS A 50 18.60 6.88 3.77
N TRP A 51 17.28 6.97 3.69
CA TRP A 51 16.43 7.54 4.73
C TRP A 51 15.48 6.48 5.29
N TRP A 52 15.45 6.35 6.62
CA TRP A 52 14.62 5.36 7.32
C TRP A 52 13.12 5.49 7.02
N ALA A 53 12.66 6.71 6.70
CA ALA A 53 11.23 7.00 6.60
C ALA A 53 10.66 6.85 5.19
N ASN A 54 11.41 6.38 4.19
CA ASN A 54 10.95 6.29 2.79
C ASN A 54 9.52 5.73 2.67
N PHE A 55 9.26 4.57 3.28
CA PHE A 55 7.95 3.91 3.18
C PHE A 55 6.88 4.59 4.03
N VAL A 56 7.21 5.00 5.26
CA VAL A 56 6.29 5.73 6.15
C VAL A 56 5.91 7.10 5.56
N ARG A 57 6.84 7.77 4.88
CA ARG A 57 6.60 9.04 4.21
C ARG A 57 5.63 8.88 3.05
N ALA A 58 5.84 7.89 2.19
CA ALA A 58 4.91 7.61 1.10
C ALA A 58 3.52 7.19 1.62
N ALA A 59 3.48 6.33 2.65
CA ALA A 59 2.24 5.95 3.32
C ALA A 59 1.52 7.18 3.91
N ARG A 60 2.27 8.12 4.51
CA ARG A 60 1.73 9.38 5.04
C ARG A 60 1.12 10.23 3.93
N LEU A 61 1.85 10.47 2.83
CA LEU A 61 1.35 11.24 1.69
C LEU A 61 0.07 10.61 1.14
N ARG A 62 0.04 9.28 0.99
CA ARG A 62 -1.16 8.58 0.52
C ARG A 62 -2.31 8.70 1.51
N THR A 63 -2.04 8.63 2.80
CA THR A 63 -3.06 8.81 3.85
C THR A 63 -3.66 10.20 3.81
N GLU A 64 -2.85 11.25 3.62
CA GLU A 64 -3.35 12.62 3.46
C GLU A 64 -4.27 12.72 2.23
N GLN A 65 -3.92 12.11 1.09
CA GLN A 65 -4.79 12.04 -0.09
C GLN A 65 -6.09 11.27 0.19
N LEU A 66 -6.02 10.11 0.85
CA LEU A 66 -7.19 9.32 1.22
C LEU A 66 -8.13 10.08 2.14
N ARG A 67 -7.61 10.87 3.08
CA ARG A 67 -8.41 11.74 3.95
C ARG A 67 -9.16 12.79 3.12
N THR A 68 -8.54 13.35 2.09
CA THR A 68 -9.21 14.26 1.14
C THR A 68 -10.27 13.55 0.30
N GLU A 69 -9.98 12.34 -0.19
CA GLU A 69 -10.86 11.57 -1.07
C GLU A 69 -12.06 10.93 -0.35
N LEU A 70 -11.84 10.40 0.86
CA LEU A 70 -12.80 9.58 1.61
C LEU A 70 -13.42 10.30 2.82
N GLY A 71 -12.88 11.45 3.20
CA GLY A 71 -13.32 12.24 4.34
C GLY A 71 -12.51 11.99 5.62
N PRO A 72 -12.67 12.89 6.63
CA PRO A 72 -11.89 12.86 7.87
C PRO A 72 -12.13 11.60 8.71
N ASP A 73 -13.34 11.04 8.65
CA ASP A 73 -13.76 9.88 9.47
C ASP A 73 -13.51 8.52 8.80
N ALA A 74 -12.85 8.49 7.64
CA ALA A 74 -12.57 7.24 6.95
C ALA A 74 -11.78 6.27 7.86
N LYS A 75 -12.14 4.99 7.88
CA LYS A 75 -11.41 3.99 8.67
C LYS A 75 -10.13 3.62 7.94
N ILE A 76 -9.01 4.20 8.35
CA ILE A 76 -7.69 3.94 7.77
C ILE A 76 -6.83 3.20 8.81
N THR A 77 -6.38 2.02 8.45
CA THR A 77 -5.46 1.21 9.25
C THR A 77 -4.10 1.15 8.58
N TRP A 78 -3.06 1.39 9.38
CA TRP A 78 -1.68 1.11 8.99
C TRP A 78 -1.24 -0.19 9.64
N LEU A 79 -0.79 -1.14 8.82
CA LEU A 79 -0.05 -2.31 9.25
C LEU A 79 1.43 -2.03 9.00
N VAL A 80 2.22 -1.85 10.04
CA VAL A 80 3.64 -1.47 9.91
C VAL A 80 4.54 -2.56 10.48
N TYR A 81 5.53 -3.00 9.70
CA TYR A 81 6.50 -4.00 10.16
C TYR A 81 7.39 -3.40 11.24
N ARG A 82 7.24 -3.86 12.48
CA ARG A 82 7.82 -3.21 13.66
C ARG A 82 9.33 -3.35 13.75
N GLN A 83 9.82 -4.58 13.62
CA GLN A 83 11.22 -4.92 13.88
C GLN A 83 12.18 -4.10 13.01
N GLY A 84 11.82 -3.85 11.74
CA GLY A 84 12.67 -3.07 10.83
C GLY A 84 12.91 -1.64 11.32
N TYR A 85 11.91 -1.01 11.94
CA TYR A 85 12.05 0.33 12.52
C TYR A 85 12.76 0.30 13.88
N GLU A 86 12.58 -0.75 14.68
CA GLU A 86 13.33 -0.92 15.94
C GLU A 86 14.84 -1.11 15.69
N ASP A 87 15.21 -1.87 14.66
CA ASP A 87 16.61 -2.07 14.31
C ASP A 87 17.22 -0.83 13.67
N ARG A 88 16.48 -0.17 12.76
CA ARG A 88 16.95 1.07 12.15
C ARG A 88 17.07 2.20 13.18
N ALA A 89 16.19 2.27 14.19
CA ALA A 89 16.26 3.22 15.30
C ALA A 89 17.59 3.18 16.04
N LYS A 90 18.19 1.99 16.21
CA LYS A 90 19.51 1.83 16.83
C LYS A 90 20.62 2.47 16.00
N GLN A 91 20.52 2.39 14.67
CA GLN A 91 21.50 2.99 13.74
C GLN A 91 21.34 4.51 13.64
N GLU A 92 20.10 4.98 13.65
CA GLU A 92 19.76 6.41 13.54
C GLU A 92 19.91 7.15 14.88
N HIS A 93 20.09 6.43 15.99
CA HIS A 93 20.08 6.97 17.35
C HIS A 93 18.83 7.81 17.65
N GLN A 94 17.68 7.37 17.13
CA GLN A 94 16.41 8.09 17.19
C GLN A 94 15.25 7.13 17.43
N ASP A 95 14.27 7.54 18.24
CA ASP A 95 13.08 6.73 18.51
C ASP A 95 12.08 6.79 17.34
N LEU A 96 12.32 5.94 16.34
CA LEU A 96 11.50 5.86 15.13
C LEU A 96 10.08 5.38 15.42
N ILE A 97 9.88 4.56 16.46
CA ILE A 97 8.56 4.04 16.84
C ILE A 97 7.68 5.18 17.34
N SER A 98 8.22 6.04 18.21
CA SER A 98 7.50 7.23 18.67
C SER A 98 7.23 8.21 17.53
N LEU A 99 8.17 8.42 16.60
CA LEU A 99 7.95 9.28 15.43
C LEU A 99 6.81 8.79 14.55
N ILE A 100 6.75 7.49 14.27
CA ILE A 100 5.63 6.88 13.54
C ILE A 100 4.32 7.06 14.33
N GLY A 101 4.38 6.95 15.66
CA GLY A 101 3.27 7.28 16.56
C GLY A 101 2.74 8.70 16.37
N THR A 102 3.61 9.70 16.17
CA THR A 102 3.16 11.08 15.91
C THR A 102 2.37 11.21 14.61
N VAL A 103 2.69 10.40 13.58
CA VAL A 103 1.94 10.37 12.32
C VAL A 103 0.56 9.74 12.53
N ARG A 104 0.49 8.65 13.29
CA ARG A 104 -0.78 8.04 13.72
C ARG A 104 -1.69 9.05 14.38
N ASP A 105 -1.16 9.79 15.36
CA ASP A 105 -1.94 10.75 16.15
C ASP A 105 -2.42 11.92 15.28
N LYS A 106 -1.54 12.46 14.43
CA LYS A 106 -1.86 13.57 13.53
C LYS A 106 -2.93 13.22 12.50
N LEU A 107 -2.95 11.97 12.00
CA LEU A 107 -3.84 11.55 10.92
C LEU A 107 -5.00 10.65 11.39
N ASN A 108 -5.15 10.49 12.71
CA ASN A 108 -6.15 9.65 13.36
C ASN A 108 -6.20 8.24 12.76
N LEU A 109 -5.08 7.53 12.80
CA LEU A 109 -4.92 6.20 12.21
C LEU A 109 -5.11 5.10 13.25
N ASN A 110 -5.64 3.97 12.81
CA ASN A 110 -5.46 2.72 13.55
C ASN A 110 -4.09 2.14 13.18
N LEU A 111 -3.10 2.27 14.06
CA LEU A 111 -1.75 1.76 13.82
C LEU A 111 -1.59 0.39 14.48
N ILE A 112 -1.25 -0.60 13.67
CA ILE A 112 -0.99 -1.96 14.10
C ILE A 112 0.43 -2.32 13.70
N TRP A 113 1.19 -2.69 14.72
CA TRP A 113 2.52 -3.24 14.55
C TRP A 113 2.41 -4.74 14.29
N PHE A 114 3.07 -5.21 13.24
CA PHE A 114 3.17 -6.65 12.95
C PHE A 114 4.63 -7.10 12.86
N GLY A 115 4.84 -8.41 13.02
CA GLY A 115 6.13 -9.08 12.82
C GLY A 115 6.12 -10.01 11.60
N PRO A 116 5.70 -11.27 11.73
CA PRO A 116 5.64 -12.22 10.63
C PRO A 116 4.54 -11.86 9.61
N GLY A 117 4.74 -12.22 8.35
CA GLY A 117 3.73 -12.01 7.30
C GLY A 117 2.38 -12.69 7.55
N GLN A 118 2.35 -13.74 8.38
CA GLN A 118 1.10 -14.39 8.79
C GLN A 118 0.17 -13.42 9.54
N GLU A 119 0.71 -12.50 10.34
CA GLU A 119 -0.11 -11.50 11.06
C GLU A 119 -0.82 -10.53 10.11
N VAL A 120 -0.23 -10.24 8.94
CA VAL A 120 -0.89 -9.45 7.89
C VAL A 120 -2.12 -10.19 7.38
N MET A 121 -1.98 -11.47 7.06
CA MET A 121 -3.10 -12.30 6.60
C MET A 121 -4.16 -12.47 7.69
N ASP A 122 -3.75 -12.63 8.94
CA ASP A 122 -4.67 -12.76 10.08
C ASP A 122 -5.45 -11.47 10.29
N TYR A 123 -4.81 -10.30 10.19
CA TYR A 123 -5.50 -9.01 10.27
C TYR A 123 -6.48 -8.80 9.10
N LEU A 124 -6.06 -9.12 7.87
CA LEU A 124 -6.93 -9.04 6.71
C LEU A 124 -8.18 -9.91 6.92
N ASN A 125 -8.00 -11.14 7.38
CA ASN A 125 -9.09 -12.08 7.56
C ASN A 125 -10.00 -11.77 8.77
N LYS A 126 -9.42 -11.30 9.89
CA LYS A 126 -10.08 -11.30 11.21
C LYS A 126 -9.88 -10.03 12.05
N GLY A 127 -9.10 -9.07 11.58
CA GLY A 127 -8.79 -7.82 12.31
C GLY A 127 -9.99 -6.89 12.51
N GLN A 128 -11.07 -7.09 11.75
CA GLN A 128 -12.36 -6.43 11.89
C GLN A 128 -13.48 -7.45 11.67
N PRO A 129 -14.74 -7.17 12.07
CA PRO A 129 -15.91 -7.97 11.69
C PRO A 129 -16.13 -7.91 10.16
N ARG A 130 -15.50 -8.80 9.39
CA ARG A 130 -15.44 -8.73 7.91
C ARG A 130 -16.76 -9.00 7.21
N ASP A 131 -17.78 -9.45 7.93
CA ASP A 131 -19.17 -9.48 7.48
C ASP A 131 -19.77 -8.07 7.36
N GLN A 132 -19.30 -7.12 8.18
CA GLN A 132 -19.80 -5.75 8.28
C GLN A 132 -18.82 -4.69 7.73
N VAL A 133 -17.52 -4.87 8.00
CA VAL A 133 -16.44 -3.96 7.64
C VAL A 133 -15.52 -4.63 6.62
N LYS A 134 -15.80 -4.38 5.34
CA LYS A 134 -15.01 -4.91 4.23
C LYS A 134 -13.72 -4.13 4.03
N VAL A 135 -12.71 -4.75 3.44
CA VAL A 135 -11.52 -4.03 2.95
C VAL A 135 -11.91 -3.29 1.67
N SER A 136 -12.03 -1.97 1.74
CA SER A 136 -12.36 -1.10 0.61
C SER A 136 -11.12 -0.66 -0.17
N GLY A 137 -9.96 -0.69 0.47
CA GLY A 137 -8.68 -0.52 -0.22
C GLY A 137 -7.53 -1.17 0.52
N PHE A 138 -6.51 -1.55 -0.24
CA PHE A 138 -5.28 -2.13 0.27
C PHE A 138 -4.10 -1.64 -0.55
N GLU A 139 -3.17 -0.93 0.09
CA GLU A 139 -1.97 -0.43 -0.57
C GLU A 139 -0.70 -0.90 0.15
N PHE A 140 0.30 -1.35 -0.61
CA PHE A 140 1.60 -1.77 -0.07
C PHE A 140 2.72 -0.77 -0.40
N PHE A 141 3.47 -0.36 0.62
CA PHE A 141 4.70 0.43 0.52
C PHE A 141 5.86 -0.32 1.16
N GLY A 142 6.85 -0.71 0.35
CA GLY A 142 8.04 -1.39 0.83
C GLY A 142 8.79 -2.08 -0.29
N HIS A 143 9.79 -2.86 0.11
CA HIS A 143 10.55 -3.70 -0.80
C HIS A 143 9.70 -4.84 -1.35
N SER A 144 9.92 -5.18 -2.61
CA SER A 144 9.26 -6.31 -3.25
C SER A 144 10.04 -6.79 -4.46
N ASN A 145 9.69 -7.99 -4.89
CA ASN A 145 10.04 -8.53 -6.20
C ASN A 145 8.74 -8.99 -6.89
N ARG A 146 8.87 -9.74 -7.99
CA ARG A 146 7.72 -10.22 -8.73
C ARG A 146 6.73 -11.09 -7.93
N ALA A 147 7.19 -11.79 -6.88
CA ALA A 147 6.42 -12.79 -6.15
C ALA A 147 6.21 -12.49 -4.64
N CYS A 148 6.88 -11.47 -4.09
CA CYS A 148 6.86 -11.19 -2.64
C CYS A 148 6.70 -9.71 -2.30
N PHE A 149 5.86 -9.41 -1.30
CA PHE A 149 6.08 -8.25 -0.44
C PHE A 149 7.12 -8.63 0.61
N MET A 150 8.23 -7.88 0.68
CA MET A 150 9.37 -8.21 1.53
C MET A 150 9.42 -7.22 2.70
N PHE A 151 9.02 -7.65 3.89
CA PHE A 151 8.81 -6.75 5.03
C PHE A 151 10.11 -6.37 5.74
N ASP A 152 11.16 -7.19 5.65
CA ASP A 152 12.45 -6.97 6.31
C ASP A 152 13.64 -7.11 5.34
N TYR A 153 13.45 -6.73 4.08
CA TYR A 153 14.50 -6.83 3.06
C TYR A 153 15.78 -6.11 3.49
N SER A 154 16.90 -6.83 3.47
CA SER A 154 18.20 -6.32 3.90
C SER A 154 18.14 -5.69 5.29
N ASN A 155 17.34 -6.27 6.20
CA ASN A 155 17.31 -5.87 7.59
C ASN A 155 18.17 -6.83 8.44
N ASN A 156 17.79 -8.12 8.45
CA ASN A 156 18.52 -9.17 9.16
C ASN A 156 19.67 -9.80 8.33
N ILE A 157 19.45 -9.96 7.02
CA ILE A 157 20.35 -10.66 6.10
C ILE A 157 20.50 -9.81 4.85
N ASP A 158 21.73 -9.59 4.39
CA ASP A 158 21.98 -8.82 3.17
C ASP A 158 21.22 -9.42 1.97
N SER A 159 20.46 -8.57 1.27
CA SER A 159 19.75 -8.88 0.03
C SER A 159 18.72 -10.00 0.17
N ALA A 160 18.22 -10.24 1.38
CA ALA A 160 17.19 -11.23 1.68
C ALA A 160 16.18 -10.72 2.73
N CYS A 161 15.11 -11.47 2.95
CA CYS A 161 14.06 -11.21 3.93
C CYS A 161 13.76 -12.47 4.76
N LYS A 162 13.43 -12.29 6.04
CA LYS A 162 12.90 -13.33 6.94
C LYS A 162 11.40 -13.19 7.21
N SER A 163 10.80 -12.06 6.85
CA SER A 163 9.36 -11.81 6.92
C SER A 163 8.86 -11.28 5.57
N TRP A 164 7.87 -11.95 5.02
CA TRP A 164 7.32 -11.65 3.69
C TRP A 164 5.86 -12.07 3.58
N LEU A 165 5.20 -11.62 2.53
CA LEU A 165 3.97 -12.21 2.01
C LEU A 165 4.25 -12.68 0.57
N HIS A 166 4.31 -14.01 0.38
CA HIS A 166 4.61 -14.63 -0.91
C HIS A 166 3.32 -14.91 -1.67
N ASP A 167 3.35 -14.85 -3.00
CA ASP A 167 2.17 -15.02 -3.85
C ASP A 167 1.44 -16.36 -3.66
N SER A 168 2.19 -17.42 -3.33
CA SER A 168 1.69 -18.75 -2.98
C SER A 168 0.83 -18.79 -1.72
N GLU A 169 0.95 -17.77 -0.86
CA GLU A 169 0.22 -17.68 0.40
C GLU A 169 -1.07 -16.88 0.27
N LEU A 170 -1.28 -16.18 -0.84
CA LEU A 170 -2.46 -15.32 -1.04
C LEU A 170 -3.78 -16.09 -0.97
N THR A 171 -3.77 -17.41 -1.23
CA THR A 171 -4.96 -18.27 -1.09
C THR A 171 -5.43 -18.41 0.35
N LYS A 172 -4.59 -18.07 1.33
CA LYS A 172 -4.96 -17.97 2.76
C LYS A 172 -5.77 -16.71 3.06
N ILE A 173 -5.81 -15.72 2.15
CA ILE A 173 -6.66 -14.54 2.29
C ILE A 173 -8.08 -14.91 1.84
N ASN A 174 -9.05 -14.73 2.72
CA ASN A 174 -10.44 -14.98 2.41
C ASN A 174 -10.95 -13.91 1.43
N ARG A 175 -11.14 -14.29 0.17
CA ARG A 175 -11.65 -13.40 -0.90
C ARG A 175 -12.91 -12.60 -0.54
N ARG A 176 -13.75 -13.10 0.38
CA ARG A 176 -15.00 -12.42 0.78
C ARG A 176 -14.78 -11.20 1.68
N ILE A 177 -13.56 -10.94 2.15
CA ILE A 177 -13.26 -9.75 2.99
C ILE A 177 -13.27 -8.46 2.18
N PHE A 178 -13.01 -8.53 0.87
CA PHE A 178 -12.90 -7.34 0.04
C PHE A 178 -14.28 -6.79 -0.33
N ALA A 179 -14.38 -5.46 -0.35
CA ALA A 179 -15.55 -4.77 -0.85
C ALA A 179 -15.67 -4.96 -2.37
N ARG A 180 -16.89 -4.79 -2.89
CA ARG A 180 -17.09 -4.71 -4.33
C ARG A 180 -16.31 -3.49 -4.85
N HIS A 181 -15.41 -3.70 -5.82
CA HIS A 181 -14.51 -2.68 -6.35
C HIS A 181 -13.44 -2.16 -5.38
N ALA A 182 -12.99 -2.99 -4.42
CA ALA A 182 -11.87 -2.63 -3.57
C ALA A 182 -10.63 -2.21 -4.40
N TYR A 183 -10.02 -1.08 -4.04
CA TYR A 183 -8.81 -0.57 -4.70
C TYR A 183 -7.57 -1.25 -4.12
N ILE A 184 -6.84 -2.00 -4.94
CA ILE A 184 -5.64 -2.72 -4.49
C ILE A 184 -4.44 -2.25 -5.30
N LYS A 185 -3.37 -1.81 -4.62
CA LYS A 185 -2.12 -1.40 -5.29
C LYS A 185 -0.87 -1.76 -4.49
N SER A 186 0.14 -2.26 -5.17
CA SER A 186 1.50 -2.30 -4.65
C SER A 186 2.32 -1.17 -5.29
N TRP A 187 3.01 -0.39 -4.47
CA TRP A 187 3.96 0.64 -4.91
C TRP A 187 5.41 0.14 -5.00
N GLY A 188 5.63 -1.14 -4.67
CA GLY A 188 6.94 -1.76 -4.75
C GLY A 188 7.27 -2.29 -6.16
N CYS A 189 8.57 -2.46 -6.39
CA CYS A 189 9.14 -2.95 -7.66
C CYS A 189 8.57 -4.30 -8.10
N HIS A 190 8.45 -4.50 -9.42
CA HIS A 190 8.23 -5.79 -10.09
C HIS A 190 6.94 -6.56 -9.76
N THR A 191 6.11 -6.11 -8.82
CA THR A 191 4.89 -6.83 -8.40
C THR A 191 3.85 -7.04 -9.51
N GLY A 192 3.87 -6.22 -10.56
CA GLY A 192 3.03 -6.37 -11.75
C GLY A 192 3.44 -7.54 -12.66
N GLU A 193 4.65 -8.09 -12.49
CA GLU A 193 5.19 -9.15 -13.34
C GLU A 193 4.63 -10.54 -12.98
N GLU A 194 4.20 -10.74 -11.72
CA GLU A 194 3.59 -12.01 -11.28
C GLU A 194 2.55 -11.83 -10.16
N MET A 195 2.89 -11.13 -9.07
CA MET A 195 2.04 -10.97 -7.88
C MET A 195 0.63 -10.46 -8.21
N SER A 196 0.48 -9.48 -9.12
CA SER A 196 -0.84 -8.96 -9.54
C SER A 196 -1.78 -10.05 -10.07
N LYS A 197 -1.26 -10.96 -10.91
CA LYS A 197 -2.03 -12.07 -11.48
C LYS A 197 -2.42 -13.08 -10.39
N LYS A 198 -1.48 -13.41 -9.52
CA LYS A 198 -1.68 -14.36 -8.41
C LYS A 198 -2.67 -13.82 -7.37
N TRP A 199 -2.59 -12.52 -7.09
CA TRP A 199 -3.54 -11.82 -6.24
C TRP A 199 -4.96 -11.94 -6.79
N TYR A 200 -5.18 -11.63 -8.07
CA TYR A 200 -6.49 -11.78 -8.68
C TYR A 200 -7.01 -13.22 -8.62
N ALA A 201 -6.15 -14.21 -8.90
CA ALA A 201 -6.53 -15.61 -8.82
C ALA A 201 -6.96 -16.04 -7.41
N ALA A 202 -6.30 -15.53 -6.37
CA ALA A 202 -6.60 -15.89 -4.98
C ALA A 202 -7.82 -15.14 -4.41
N THR A 203 -7.90 -13.83 -4.66
CA THR A 203 -8.81 -12.90 -3.97
C THR A 203 -9.98 -12.43 -4.83
N GLY A 204 -9.91 -12.58 -6.16
CA GLY A 204 -10.89 -12.05 -7.10
C GLY A 204 -10.87 -10.53 -7.26
N THR A 205 -9.98 -9.80 -6.59
CA THR A 205 -9.77 -8.35 -6.77
C THR A 205 -8.52 -8.11 -7.62
N ARG A 206 -8.49 -7.06 -8.44
CA ARG A 206 -7.31 -6.75 -9.25
C ARG A 206 -6.34 -5.88 -8.45
N MET A 207 -5.07 -6.27 -8.45
CA MET A 207 -4.00 -5.48 -7.83
C MET A 207 -3.19 -4.78 -8.91
N ILE A 208 -3.08 -3.46 -8.79
CA ILE A 208 -2.15 -2.66 -9.59
C ILE A 208 -0.73 -2.90 -9.07
N GLY A 209 0.19 -3.33 -9.94
CA GLY A 209 1.60 -3.56 -9.61
C GLY A 209 2.53 -2.99 -10.68
N ALA A 210 3.81 -2.80 -10.33
CA ALA A 210 4.82 -2.28 -11.25
C ALA A 210 5.43 -3.39 -12.11
N ILE A 211 5.58 -3.16 -13.41
CA ILE A 211 6.61 -3.81 -14.22
C ILE A 211 7.85 -2.92 -14.15
N GLY A 212 8.98 -3.46 -13.69
CA GLY A 212 10.20 -2.70 -13.43
C GLY A 212 10.31 -2.10 -12.02
N LYS A 213 11.33 -1.26 -11.84
CA LYS A 213 11.71 -0.65 -10.57
C LYS A 213 10.87 0.59 -10.27
N THR A 214 10.56 0.77 -8.99
CA THR A 214 9.98 1.99 -8.45
C THR A 214 11.00 2.74 -7.60
N GLN A 215 10.83 4.06 -7.49
CA GLN A 215 11.64 4.93 -6.65
C GLN A 215 10.71 5.67 -5.69
N PHE A 216 11.03 5.60 -4.40
CA PHE A 216 10.34 6.37 -3.37
C PHE A 216 10.85 7.82 -3.39
N MET A 217 9.91 8.76 -3.34
CA MET A 217 10.15 10.19 -3.46
C MET A 217 9.78 10.92 -2.16
N MET A 218 10.31 12.12 -1.96
CA MET A 218 10.07 12.90 -0.74
C MET A 218 8.70 13.61 -0.74
N GLU A 219 8.26 14.05 -1.92
CA GLU A 219 7.12 14.96 -2.10
C GLU A 219 5.97 14.35 -2.92
N GLU A 220 6.16 13.14 -3.44
CA GLU A 220 5.15 12.43 -4.24
C GLU A 220 5.15 10.94 -3.94
N LEU A 221 4.13 10.24 -4.45
CA LEU A 221 4.06 8.79 -4.37
C LEU A 221 5.12 8.14 -5.28
N PRO A 222 5.49 6.87 -5.03
CA PRO A 222 6.57 6.23 -5.77
C PRO A 222 6.36 6.25 -7.29
N ILE A 223 7.43 6.56 -8.02
CA ILE A 223 7.46 6.65 -9.49
C ILE A 223 8.15 5.45 -10.11
N LEU A 224 7.90 5.18 -11.39
CA LEU A 224 8.60 4.16 -12.17
C LEU A 224 9.90 4.74 -12.72
N VAL A 225 11.00 4.01 -12.59
CA VAL A 225 12.33 4.46 -13.04
C VAL A 225 12.99 3.53 -14.07
N SER A 226 12.40 2.36 -14.31
CA SER A 226 12.84 1.47 -15.39
C SER A 226 12.39 1.97 -16.75
N GLU A 227 13.27 1.85 -17.75
CA GLU A 227 12.88 1.99 -19.15
C GLU A 227 11.75 1.01 -19.49
N GLY A 228 10.67 1.49 -20.10
CA GLY A 228 9.47 0.70 -20.39
C GLY A 228 8.65 0.30 -19.15
N GLY A 229 8.98 0.81 -17.96
CA GLY A 229 8.24 0.57 -16.73
C GLY A 229 6.80 1.06 -16.83
N LYS A 230 5.86 0.28 -16.28
CA LYS A 230 4.43 0.63 -16.29
C LYS A 230 3.66 -0.04 -15.15
N TRP A 231 2.54 0.57 -14.79
CA TRP A 231 1.57 -0.01 -13.85
C TRP A 231 0.60 -0.94 -14.60
N VAL A 232 0.40 -2.15 -14.10
CA VAL A 232 -0.48 -3.18 -14.69
C VAL A 232 -1.38 -3.81 -13.64
N ASN A 233 -2.50 -4.44 -14.05
CA ASN A 233 -3.42 -5.17 -13.18
C ASN A 233 -3.97 -6.45 -13.82
#